data_AF-A0A9D7VYU5-F1
#
_entry.id   AF-A0A9D7VYU5-F1
#
_cell.length_a   1.000
_cell.length_b   1.000
_cell.length_c   1.000
_cell.angle_alpha   90.00
_cell.angle_beta   90.00
_cell.angle_gamma   90.00
#
_symmetry.space_group_name_H-M   'P 1'
#
loop_
_entity.id
_entity.type
_entity.pdbx_description
1 polymer ?
#
loop_
_entity_poly.entity_id
_entity_poly.type
_entity_poly.pdbx_seq_one_letter_code
_entity_poly.pdbx_strand_id
1 'polypeptide(L)'
;MVVDLTLSKSADAYRGRVPDGCTPLGAEFALLRPDFAELRPQTLAARDAAYAQGRPARHVLINMGWADQPDATGWVIDGLAPLAQAHGLTLHVLIGAAYPHGAQLEERRAAFGPRLEIHRDIRDMAGFLSRMDLAVGAAGSSAWERCCLGLPSVMLVIADNQQAIAHALSEAGAAVNGGLFNTKENPTDWAERYIAPNLL
;
A
#
# COMPACT_ATOMS: atom_id res chain seq x y z
N MET A 1 15.77 -22.95 8.59
CA MET A 1 14.41 -22.40 8.41
C MET A 1 14.46 -21.37 7.30
N VAL A 2 13.52 -21.42 6.35
CA VAL A 2 13.35 -20.37 5.32
C VAL A 2 12.04 -19.66 5.61
N VAL A 3 12.06 -18.33 5.64
CA VAL A 3 10.85 -17.52 5.77
C VAL A 3 10.59 -16.86 4.42
N ASP A 4 9.50 -17.24 3.77
CA ASP A 4 9.04 -16.63 2.52
C ASP A 4 7.62 -16.12 2.72
N LEU A 5 7.52 -14.81 2.88
CA LEU A 5 6.26 -14.13 3.15
C LEU A 5 5.41 -13.95 1.89
N THR A 6 5.76 -14.54 0.74
CA THR A 6 4.96 -14.45 -0.47
C THR A 6 3.69 -15.28 -0.33
N LEU A 7 2.53 -14.66 -0.49
CA LEU A 7 1.27 -15.38 -0.53
C LEU A 7 1.31 -16.41 -1.67
N SER A 8 0.87 -17.64 -1.40
CA SER A 8 0.84 -18.77 -2.35
C SER A 8 2.18 -19.49 -2.59
N LYS A 9 3.28 -19.12 -1.92
CA LYS A 9 4.51 -19.94 -1.94
C LYS A 9 4.33 -21.19 -1.09
N SER A 10 4.44 -22.36 -1.72
CA SER A 10 4.40 -23.65 -1.04
C SER A 10 5.79 -24.16 -0.69
N ALA A 11 5.85 -25.15 0.20
CA ALA A 11 7.09 -25.84 0.56
C ALA A 11 7.81 -26.48 -0.64
N ASP A 12 7.06 -26.89 -1.67
CA ASP A 12 7.61 -27.50 -2.88
C ASP A 12 8.51 -26.54 -3.67
N ALA A 13 8.29 -25.22 -3.59
CA ALA A 13 9.16 -24.23 -4.23
C ALA A 13 10.61 -24.27 -3.71
N TYR A 14 10.81 -24.88 -2.53
CA TYR A 14 12.09 -25.00 -1.85
C TYR A 14 12.71 -26.39 -1.95
N ARG A 15 12.01 -27.36 -2.56
CA ARG A 15 12.48 -28.73 -2.68
C ARG A 15 13.81 -28.80 -3.44
N GLY A 16 14.84 -29.36 -2.79
CA GLY A 16 16.19 -29.45 -3.36
C GLY A 16 16.94 -28.12 -3.48
N ARG A 17 16.39 -27.02 -2.91
CA ARG A 17 17.02 -25.69 -2.87
C ARG A 17 17.41 -25.26 -1.46
N VAL A 18 17.10 -26.07 -0.45
CA VAL A 18 17.40 -25.83 0.96
C VAL A 18 17.99 -27.10 1.59
N PRO A 19 18.83 -26.98 2.65
CA PRO A 19 19.33 -28.15 3.38
C PRO A 19 18.21 -29.02 3.95
N ASP A 20 18.49 -30.31 4.13
CA ASP A 20 17.57 -31.24 4.78
C ASP A 20 17.22 -30.77 6.21
N GLY A 21 15.93 -30.88 6.57
CA GLY A 21 15.41 -30.40 7.86
C GLY A 21 15.02 -28.91 7.88
N CYS A 22 15.10 -28.21 6.75
CA CYS A 22 14.66 -26.82 6.66
C CYS A 22 13.15 -26.71 6.38
N THR A 23 12.38 -26.19 7.34
CA THR A 23 10.95 -25.90 7.15
C THR A 23 10.76 -24.52 6.51
N PRO A 24 10.07 -24.41 5.36
CA PRO A 24 9.62 -23.14 4.81
C PRO A 24 8.38 -22.65 5.58
N LEU A 25 8.40 -21.38 5.97
CA LEU A 25 7.29 -20.70 6.65
C LEU A 25 6.68 -19.66 5.71
N GLY A 26 5.35 -19.72 5.54
CA GLY A 26 4.60 -18.88 4.61
C GLY A 26 4.11 -17.56 5.20
N ALA A 27 3.17 -16.93 4.50
CA ALA A 27 2.54 -15.66 4.87
C ALA A 27 1.85 -15.69 6.25
N GLU A 28 1.44 -16.86 6.74
CA GLU A 28 0.89 -17.07 8.08
C GLU A 28 1.91 -16.79 9.21
N PHE A 29 3.20 -16.67 8.86
CA PHE A 29 4.28 -16.27 9.75
C PHE A 29 4.80 -14.85 9.44
N ALA A 30 3.93 -13.98 8.90
CA ALA A 30 4.27 -12.58 8.62
C ALA A 30 4.96 -11.91 9.80
N LEU A 31 6.18 -11.40 9.55
CA LEU A 31 7.00 -10.72 10.54
C LEU A 31 6.49 -9.30 10.74
N LEU A 32 5.46 -9.15 11.55
CA LEU A 32 4.91 -7.87 11.95
C LEU A 32 5.32 -7.53 13.38
N ARG A 33 5.45 -6.23 13.66
CA ARG A 33 5.67 -5.76 15.02
C ARG A 33 4.42 -6.04 15.88
N PRO A 34 4.56 -6.28 17.20
CA PRO A 34 3.43 -6.65 18.06
C PRO A 34 2.27 -5.64 18.08
N ASP A 35 2.57 -4.35 17.91
CA ASP A 35 1.59 -3.26 17.86
C ASP A 35 0.53 -3.42 16.76
N PHE A 36 0.87 -4.09 15.65
CA PHE A 36 -0.10 -4.43 14.61
C PHE A 36 -1.16 -5.42 15.10
N ALA A 37 -0.73 -6.47 15.82
CA ALA A 37 -1.63 -7.48 16.37
C ALA A 37 -2.51 -6.88 17.48
N GLU A 38 -1.94 -5.99 18.31
CA GLU A 38 -2.66 -5.28 19.37
C GLU A 38 -3.75 -4.36 18.82
N LEU A 39 -3.48 -3.63 17.72
CA LEU A 39 -4.44 -2.70 17.13
C LEU A 39 -5.48 -3.37 16.23
N ARG A 40 -5.17 -4.53 15.62
CA ARG A 40 -6.04 -5.19 14.64
C ARG A 40 -7.51 -5.32 15.06
N PRO A 41 -7.88 -5.80 16.27
CA PRO A 41 -9.29 -5.94 16.64
C PRO A 41 -10.04 -4.60 16.60
N GLN A 42 -9.41 -3.53 17.06
CA GLN A 42 -9.99 -2.20 17.11
C GLN A 42 -10.10 -1.59 15.71
N THR A 43 -9.09 -1.76 14.86
CA THR A 43 -9.10 -1.21 13.50
C THR A 43 -10.13 -1.90 12.62
N LEU A 44 -10.28 -3.22 12.73
CA LEU A 44 -11.29 -3.96 11.98
C LEU A 44 -12.70 -3.52 12.37
N ALA A 45 -13.00 -3.46 13.67
CA ALA A 45 -14.31 -3.02 14.15
C ALA A 45 -14.63 -1.57 13.72
N ALA A 46 -13.65 -0.67 13.78
CA ALA A 46 -13.83 0.72 13.34
C ALA A 46 -14.10 0.84 11.84
N ARG A 47 -13.45 0.01 11.02
CA ARG A 47 -13.65 -0.03 9.57
C ARG A 47 -15.00 -0.62 9.20
N ASP A 48 -15.39 -1.75 9.79
CA ASP A 48 -16.70 -2.37 9.57
C ASP A 48 -17.83 -1.39 9.88
N ALA A 49 -17.70 -0.64 10.99
CA ALA A 49 -18.65 0.41 11.36
C ALA A 49 -18.67 1.55 10.33
N ALA A 50 -17.51 1.98 9.82
CA ALA A 50 -17.42 3.01 8.79
C ALA A 50 -18.08 2.58 7.47
N TYR A 51 -17.86 1.34 7.02
CA TYR A 51 -18.51 0.79 5.82
C TYR A 51 -20.01 0.63 5.99
N ALA A 52 -20.45 0.12 7.13
CA ALA A 52 -21.88 -0.02 7.41
C ALA A 52 -22.62 1.34 7.41
N GLN A 53 -21.91 2.43 7.69
CA GLN A 53 -22.42 3.80 7.65
C GLN A 53 -22.25 4.48 6.29
N GLY A 54 -21.62 3.82 5.30
CA GLY A 54 -21.29 4.43 4.00
C GLY A 54 -20.39 5.66 4.14
N ARG A 55 -19.44 5.63 5.08
CA ARG A 55 -18.56 6.77 5.33
C ARG A 55 -17.52 6.86 4.20
N PRO A 56 -17.49 7.95 3.42
CA PRO A 56 -16.55 8.08 2.31
C PRO A 56 -15.12 8.22 2.82
N ALA A 57 -14.17 7.76 2.01
CA ALA A 57 -12.74 7.91 2.30
C ALA A 57 -12.34 9.38 2.30
N ARG A 58 -11.48 9.78 3.25
CA ARG A 58 -10.90 11.13 3.31
C ARG A 58 -9.39 11.11 3.38
N HIS A 59 -8.81 10.10 4.03
CA HIS A 59 -7.37 9.97 4.20
C HIS A 59 -6.83 8.86 3.31
N VAL A 60 -6.10 9.23 2.26
CA VAL A 60 -5.50 8.29 1.30
C VAL A 60 -4.00 8.27 1.50
N LEU A 61 -3.45 7.10 1.83
CA LEU A 61 -2.01 6.86 1.92
C LEU A 61 -1.43 6.57 0.54
N ILE A 62 -0.29 7.16 0.22
CA ILE A 62 0.56 6.79 -0.91
C ILE A 62 1.90 6.29 -0.34
N ASN A 63 2.26 5.04 -0.63
CA ASN A 63 3.52 4.44 -0.16
C ASN A 63 4.08 3.44 -1.19
N MET A 64 5.09 3.88 -1.95
CA MET A 64 5.73 3.07 -3.00
C MET A 64 7.01 2.36 -2.55
N GLY A 65 7.29 2.34 -1.24
CA GLY A 65 8.42 1.64 -0.66
C GLY A 65 9.69 2.49 -0.51
N TRP A 66 10.82 1.80 -0.36
CA TRP A 66 12.03 2.42 0.18
C TRP A 66 12.70 3.46 -0.73
N ALA A 67 12.88 3.10 -1.99
CA ALA A 67 13.67 3.91 -2.93
C ALA A 67 12.80 4.64 -3.95
N ASP A 68 11.72 4.00 -4.43
CA ASP A 68 10.85 4.52 -5.50
C ASP A 68 11.62 5.35 -6.56
N GLN A 69 12.65 4.71 -7.12
CA GLN A 69 13.52 5.28 -8.14
C GLN A 69 12.76 5.84 -9.35
N PRO A 70 11.66 5.23 -9.84
CA PRO A 70 10.95 5.75 -11.00
C PRO A 70 9.93 6.88 -10.70
N ASP A 71 9.84 7.38 -9.46
CA ASP A 71 8.85 8.39 -9.03
C ASP A 71 7.39 7.95 -9.23
N ALA A 72 7.08 6.69 -8.90
CA ALA A 72 5.68 6.22 -8.92
C ALA A 72 4.83 6.99 -7.91
N THR A 73 5.44 7.47 -6.81
CA THR A 73 4.81 8.37 -5.84
C THR A 73 4.31 9.64 -6.51
N GLY A 74 5.17 10.36 -7.24
CA GLY A 74 4.80 11.56 -7.97
C GLY A 74 3.69 11.32 -8.98
N TRP A 75 3.79 10.24 -9.77
CA TRP A 75 2.77 9.86 -10.75
C TRP A 75 1.40 9.59 -10.11
N VAL A 76 1.36 8.92 -8.95
CA VAL A 76 0.09 8.70 -8.22
C VAL A 76 -0.47 10.00 -7.63
N ILE A 77 0.37 10.89 -7.10
CA ILE A 77 -0.08 12.20 -6.62
C ILE A 77 -0.78 12.96 -7.75
N ASP A 78 -0.15 12.99 -8.93
CA ASP A 78 -0.67 13.70 -10.10
C ASP A 78 -2.03 13.12 -10.54
N GLY A 79 -2.18 11.79 -10.52
CA GLY A 79 -3.44 11.11 -10.86
C GLY A 79 -4.54 11.28 -9.82
N LEU A 80 -4.19 11.36 -8.53
CA LEU A 80 -5.15 11.57 -7.46
C LEU A 80 -5.57 13.02 -7.28
N ALA A 81 -4.87 13.99 -7.86
CA ALA A 81 -5.16 15.41 -7.65
C ALA A 81 -6.61 15.81 -8.01
N PRO A 82 -7.19 15.39 -9.16
CA PRO A 82 -8.59 15.69 -9.48
C PRO A 82 -9.57 15.07 -8.48
N LEU A 83 -9.37 13.80 -8.12
CA LEU A 83 -10.20 13.11 -7.13
C LEU A 83 -10.09 13.75 -5.75
N ALA A 84 -8.88 14.15 -5.35
CA ALA A 84 -8.65 14.82 -4.08
C ALA A 84 -9.35 16.18 -4.01
N GLN A 85 -9.37 16.93 -5.10
CA GLN A 85 -10.13 18.16 -5.19
C GLN A 85 -11.65 17.89 -5.11
N ALA A 86 -12.16 16.94 -5.89
CA ALA A 86 -13.58 16.63 -5.99
C ALA A 86 -14.16 16.04 -4.68
N HIS A 87 -13.41 15.14 -4.03
CA HIS A 87 -13.83 14.43 -2.82
C HIS A 87 -13.22 15.00 -1.54
N GLY A 88 -12.46 16.09 -1.63
CA GLY A 88 -11.82 16.70 -0.47
C GLY A 88 -10.88 15.76 0.29
N LEU A 89 -10.06 15.00 -0.44
CA LEU A 89 -9.14 14.02 0.14
C LEU A 89 -7.89 14.72 0.69
N THR A 90 -7.35 14.16 1.77
CA THR A 90 -5.98 14.41 2.23
C THR A 90 -5.12 13.24 1.78
N LEU A 91 -4.07 13.56 1.02
CA LEU A 91 -3.08 12.61 0.54
C LEU A 91 -1.91 12.58 1.51
N HIS A 92 -1.71 11.45 2.18
CA HIS A 92 -0.56 11.21 3.04
C HIS A 92 0.49 10.45 2.25
N VAL A 93 1.61 11.10 1.95
CA VAL A 93 2.72 10.52 1.18
C VAL A 93 3.78 10.04 2.15
N LEU A 94 3.94 8.72 2.26
CA LEU A 94 5.02 8.11 3.04
C LEU A 94 6.13 7.65 2.09
N ILE A 95 7.30 8.30 2.20
CA ILE A 95 8.48 7.98 1.40
C ILE A 95 9.57 7.34 2.26
N GLY A 96 10.31 6.41 1.66
CA GLY A 96 11.49 5.81 2.29
C GLY A 96 12.72 6.71 2.25
N ALA A 97 13.75 6.35 3.02
CA ALA A 97 14.94 7.21 3.17
C ALA A 97 15.80 7.29 1.89
N ALA A 98 15.65 6.35 0.97
CA ALA A 98 16.39 6.34 -0.31
C ALA A 98 15.60 6.98 -1.47
N TYR A 99 14.49 7.66 -1.18
CA TYR A 99 13.69 8.36 -2.19
C TYR A 99 14.44 9.56 -2.79
N PRO A 100 14.78 9.55 -4.09
CA PRO A 100 15.66 10.57 -4.67
C PRO A 100 14.92 11.84 -5.11
N HIS A 101 13.58 11.81 -5.24
CA HIS A 101 12.79 12.88 -5.85
C HIS A 101 12.21 13.88 -4.83
N GLY A 102 12.98 14.18 -3.79
CA GLY A 102 12.52 15.02 -2.68
C GLY A 102 12.14 16.44 -3.10
N ALA A 103 12.91 17.05 -4.01
CA ALA A 103 12.66 18.41 -4.47
C ALA A 103 11.35 18.51 -5.26
N GLN A 104 11.13 17.58 -6.21
CA GLN A 104 9.91 17.50 -7.01
C GLN A 104 8.68 17.23 -6.13
N LEU A 105 8.84 16.44 -5.07
CA LEU A 105 7.75 16.17 -4.14
C LEU A 105 7.35 17.44 -3.35
N GLU A 106 8.31 18.26 -2.95
CA GLU A 106 8.02 19.55 -2.30
C GLU A 106 7.36 20.55 -3.26
N GLU A 107 7.75 20.58 -4.53
CA GLU A 107 7.07 21.37 -5.57
C GLU A 107 5.61 20.93 -5.74
N ARG A 108 5.36 19.61 -5.80
CA ARG A 108 3.99 19.06 -5.81
C ARG A 108 3.20 19.46 -4.57
N ARG A 109 3.82 19.44 -3.38
CA ARG A 109 3.17 19.90 -2.14
C ARG A 109 2.81 21.38 -2.20
N ALA A 110 3.70 22.22 -2.72
CA ALA A 110 3.43 23.64 -2.87
C ALA A 110 2.24 23.90 -3.82
N ALA A 111 2.14 23.14 -4.91
CA ALA A 111 1.03 23.24 -5.86
C ALA A 111 -0.29 22.67 -5.31
N PHE A 112 -0.23 21.53 -4.60
CA PHE A 112 -1.40 20.82 -4.07
C PHE A 112 -1.98 21.50 -2.81
N GLY A 113 -1.11 22.09 -1.99
CA GLY A 113 -1.46 22.75 -0.74
C GLY A 113 -1.46 21.82 0.48
N PRO A 114 -2.07 22.24 1.60
CA PRO A 114 -1.91 21.59 2.91
C PRO A 114 -2.51 20.19 3.01
N ARG A 115 -3.29 19.77 2.00
CA ARG A 115 -3.88 18.42 1.93
C ARG A 115 -2.91 17.39 1.32
N LEU A 116 -1.72 17.78 0.89
CA LEU A 116 -0.62 16.86 0.60
C LEU A 116 0.35 16.85 1.77
N GLU A 117 0.25 15.84 2.62
CA GLU A 117 1.11 15.69 3.79
C GLU A 117 2.24 14.71 3.50
N ILE A 118 3.50 15.14 3.63
CA ILE A 118 4.67 14.29 3.41
C ILE A 118 5.16 13.76 4.76
N HIS A 119 5.34 12.45 4.84
CA HIS A 119 5.76 11.71 6.04
C HIS A 119 7.07 10.97 5.77
N ARG A 120 7.94 10.96 6.79
CA ARG A 120 9.23 10.23 6.81
C ARG A 120 9.43 9.62 8.20
N ASP A 121 10.11 8.49 8.26
CA ASP A 121 10.55 7.85 9.52
C ASP A 121 9.45 7.70 10.59
N ILE A 122 8.26 7.27 10.16
CA ILE A 122 7.12 7.02 11.06
C ILE A 122 7.49 5.90 12.05
N ARG A 123 7.60 6.26 13.33
CA ARG A 123 7.91 5.30 14.41
C ARG A 123 6.71 4.42 14.76
N ASP A 124 5.53 5.04 14.88
CA ASP A 124 4.26 4.37 15.12
C ASP A 124 3.55 4.07 13.78
N MET A 125 4.02 3.05 13.07
CA MET A 125 3.45 2.67 11.78
C MET A 125 2.03 2.13 11.91
N ALA A 126 1.78 1.29 12.92
CA ALA A 126 0.47 0.67 13.10
C ALA A 126 -0.61 1.72 13.43
N GLY A 127 -0.32 2.66 14.34
CA GLY A 127 -1.21 3.77 14.65
C GLY A 127 -1.33 4.78 13.50
N PHE A 128 -0.31 4.97 12.67
CA PHE A 128 -0.40 5.79 11.46
C PHE A 128 -1.35 5.17 10.42
N LEU A 129 -1.16 3.88 10.11
CA LEU A 129 -2.00 3.17 9.14
C LEU A 129 -3.45 3.01 9.60
N SER A 130 -3.71 2.94 10.90
CA SER A 130 -5.07 2.83 11.45
C SER A 130 -5.94 4.06 11.18
N ARG A 131 -5.33 5.22 10.91
CA ARG A 131 -6.02 6.48 10.60
C ARG A 131 -6.30 6.69 9.12
N MET A 132 -5.77 5.81 8.25
CA MET A 132 -5.96 5.90 6.81
C MET A 132 -7.24 5.17 6.40
N ASP A 133 -7.97 5.71 5.42
CA ASP A 133 -9.18 5.09 4.89
C ASP A 133 -8.86 4.18 3.70
N LEU A 134 -7.91 4.58 2.85
CA LEU A 134 -7.47 3.87 1.66
C LEU A 134 -5.95 3.99 1.50
N ALA A 135 -5.30 2.98 0.94
CA ALA A 135 -3.90 3.04 0.56
C ALA A 135 -3.69 2.76 -0.92
N VAL A 136 -2.75 3.49 -1.52
CA VAL A 136 -2.11 3.17 -2.79
C VAL A 136 -0.67 2.83 -2.49
N GLY A 137 -0.23 1.64 -2.84
CA GLY A 137 1.16 1.28 -2.57
C GLY A 137 1.70 0.11 -3.38
N ALA A 138 3.00 -0.09 -3.29
CA ALA A 138 3.65 -1.20 -3.94
C ALA A 138 3.20 -2.56 -3.33
N ALA A 139 3.26 -3.62 -4.15
CA ALA A 139 3.00 -4.99 -3.72
C ALA A 139 4.27 -5.64 -3.12
N GLY A 140 4.73 -5.08 -1.99
CA GLY A 140 5.88 -5.57 -1.22
C GLY A 140 5.51 -5.97 0.22
N SER A 141 6.50 -6.00 1.11
CA SER A 141 6.31 -6.40 2.52
C SER A 141 5.31 -5.53 3.28
N SER A 142 5.19 -4.24 2.95
CA SER A 142 4.21 -3.33 3.56
C SER A 142 2.75 -3.70 3.25
N ALA A 143 2.51 -4.59 2.27
CA ALA A 143 1.16 -5.11 2.04
C ALA A 143 0.65 -5.91 3.24
N TRP A 144 1.52 -6.63 3.96
CA TRP A 144 1.15 -7.40 5.15
C TRP A 144 0.72 -6.51 6.31
N GLU A 145 1.38 -5.38 6.50
CA GLU A 145 1.02 -4.37 7.50
C GLU A 145 -0.41 -3.83 7.24
N ARG A 146 -0.72 -3.51 5.99
CA ARG A 146 -2.05 -3.03 5.57
C ARG A 146 -3.12 -4.10 5.71
N CYS A 147 -2.83 -5.33 5.28
CA CYS A 147 -3.74 -6.47 5.44
C CYS A 147 -4.02 -6.77 6.92
N CYS A 148 -3.00 -6.63 7.77
CA CYS A 148 -3.13 -6.85 9.22
C CYS A 148 -4.10 -5.85 9.87
N LEU A 149 -4.17 -4.61 9.38
CA LEU A 149 -5.09 -3.60 9.93
C LEU A 149 -6.40 -3.48 9.15
N GLY A 150 -6.59 -4.34 8.13
CA GLY A 150 -7.75 -4.31 7.24
C GLY A 150 -7.85 -3.03 6.40
N LEU A 151 -6.72 -2.36 6.12
CA LEU A 151 -6.69 -1.14 5.32
C LEU A 151 -6.91 -1.47 3.83
N PRO A 152 -8.02 -1.03 3.21
CA PRO A 152 -8.22 -1.19 1.77
C PRO A 152 -7.03 -0.66 1.01
N SER A 153 -6.61 -1.42 0.01
CA SER A 153 -5.40 -1.14 -0.71
C SER A 153 -5.58 -1.34 -2.20
N VAL A 154 -5.11 -0.39 -2.99
CA VAL A 154 -4.85 -0.54 -4.42
C VAL A 154 -3.35 -0.70 -4.62
N MET A 155 -2.95 -1.80 -5.21
CA MET A 155 -1.54 -2.10 -5.44
C MET A 155 -1.10 -1.64 -6.82
N LEU A 156 -0.03 -0.87 -6.87
CA LEU A 156 0.64 -0.50 -8.11
C LEU A 156 1.96 -1.28 -8.20
N VAL A 157 2.11 -2.08 -9.25
CA VAL A 157 3.28 -2.94 -9.41
C VAL A 157 4.42 -2.16 -10.05
N ILE A 158 5.45 -1.84 -9.25
CA ILE A 158 6.60 -1.03 -9.69
C ILE A 158 7.83 -1.87 -10.09
N ALA A 159 7.79 -3.18 -9.87
CA ALA A 159 8.86 -4.12 -10.23
C ALA A 159 8.31 -5.51 -10.53
N ASP A 160 8.98 -6.25 -11.43
CA ASP A 160 8.50 -7.56 -11.89
C ASP A 160 8.30 -8.57 -10.77
N ASN A 161 9.14 -8.51 -9.74
CA ASN A 161 9.05 -9.41 -8.57
C ASN A 161 7.82 -9.16 -7.69
N GLN A 162 7.05 -8.09 -7.92
CA GLN A 162 5.83 -7.78 -7.18
C GLN A 162 4.55 -8.29 -7.86
N GLN A 163 4.63 -8.69 -9.14
CA GLN A 163 3.45 -9.12 -9.92
C GLN A 163 2.73 -10.31 -9.27
N ALA A 164 3.49 -11.33 -8.85
CA ALA A 164 2.93 -12.52 -8.21
C ALA A 164 2.25 -12.19 -6.88
N ILE A 165 2.83 -11.29 -6.08
CA ILE A 165 2.26 -10.83 -4.81
C ILE A 165 0.96 -10.07 -5.06
N ALA A 166 0.96 -9.14 -6.03
CA ALA A 166 -0.22 -8.35 -6.37
C ALA A 166 -1.38 -9.22 -6.85
N HIS A 167 -1.07 -10.23 -7.68
CA HIS A 167 -2.07 -11.17 -8.15
C HIS A 167 -2.65 -12.00 -7.01
N ALA A 168 -1.80 -12.63 -6.18
CA ALA A 168 -2.24 -13.48 -5.08
C ALA A 168 -3.10 -12.72 -4.05
N LEU A 169 -2.70 -11.49 -3.69
CA LEU A 169 -3.48 -10.66 -2.76
C LEU A 169 -4.81 -10.21 -3.35
N SER A 170 -4.87 -9.99 -4.67
CA SER A 170 -6.12 -9.64 -5.36
C SER A 170 -7.08 -10.81 -5.46
N GLU A 171 -6.58 -12.02 -5.75
CA GLU A 171 -7.41 -13.24 -5.74
C GLU A 171 -7.95 -13.56 -4.35
N ALA A 172 -7.19 -13.26 -3.30
CA ALA A 172 -7.62 -13.42 -1.92
C ALA A 172 -8.62 -12.34 -1.46
N GLY A 173 -8.93 -11.34 -2.30
CA GLY A 173 -9.80 -10.22 -1.94
C GLY A 173 -9.19 -9.25 -0.92
N ALA A 174 -7.87 -9.33 -0.69
CA ALA A 174 -7.17 -8.51 0.30
C ALA A 174 -6.77 -7.12 -0.24
N ALA A 175 -6.67 -6.97 -1.55
CA ALA A 175 -6.33 -5.71 -2.22
C ALA A 175 -6.81 -5.70 -3.68
N VAL A 176 -6.93 -4.52 -4.29
CA VAL A 176 -7.18 -4.39 -5.73
C VAL A 176 -5.83 -4.35 -6.46
N ASN A 177 -5.69 -5.13 -7.54
CA ASN A 177 -4.54 -5.03 -8.43
C ASN A 177 -4.74 -3.86 -9.42
N GLY A 178 -4.01 -2.77 -9.21
CA GLY A 178 -4.01 -1.58 -10.07
C GLY A 178 -3.10 -1.69 -11.29
N GLY A 179 -2.47 -2.83 -11.52
CA GLY A 179 -1.64 -3.10 -12.70
C GLY A 179 -0.18 -2.66 -12.57
N LEU A 180 0.53 -2.73 -13.70
CA LEU A 180 1.94 -2.34 -13.81
C LEU A 180 2.06 -0.82 -13.87
N PHE A 181 3.00 -0.28 -13.11
CA PHE A 181 3.40 1.11 -13.25
C PHE A 181 3.94 1.38 -14.66
N ASN A 182 3.34 2.35 -15.34
CA ASN A 182 3.69 2.70 -16.69
C ASN A 182 3.56 4.21 -16.89
N THR A 183 4.68 4.89 -17.10
CA THR A 183 4.72 6.34 -17.32
C THR A 183 4.03 6.80 -18.60
N LYS A 184 3.69 5.88 -19.51
CA LYS A 184 2.89 6.19 -20.71
C LYS A 184 1.38 6.15 -20.45
N GLU A 185 0.94 5.54 -19.35
CA GLU A 185 -0.47 5.58 -18.96
C GLU A 185 -0.79 6.94 -18.32
N ASN A 186 -1.99 7.46 -18.60
CA ASN A 186 -2.47 8.68 -17.97
C ASN A 186 -2.78 8.39 -16.50
N PRO A 187 -2.13 9.07 -15.53
CA PRO A 187 -2.33 8.81 -14.11
C PRO A 187 -3.76 9.10 -13.64
N THR A 188 -4.45 10.07 -14.25
CA THR A 188 -5.84 10.40 -13.92
C THR A 188 -6.79 9.29 -14.38
N ASP A 189 -6.63 8.77 -15.59
CA ASP A 189 -7.46 7.67 -16.09
C ASP A 189 -7.27 6.40 -15.24
N TRP A 190 -6.04 6.15 -14.80
CA TRP A 190 -5.74 5.07 -13.85
C TRP A 190 -6.44 5.29 -12.50
N ALA A 191 -6.37 6.50 -11.95
CA ALA A 191 -6.99 6.83 -10.67
C ALA A 191 -8.53 6.73 -10.74
N GLU A 192 -9.15 7.20 -11.81
CA GLU A 192 -10.59 7.02 -12.04
C GLU A 192 -10.99 5.55 -12.12
N ARG A 193 -10.17 4.71 -12.77
CA ARG A 193 -10.44 3.28 -12.90
C ARG A 193 -10.31 2.53 -11.58
N TYR A 194 -9.25 2.78 -10.83
CA TYR A 194 -8.87 1.94 -9.68
C TYR A 194 -9.11 2.58 -8.33
N ILE A 195 -9.16 3.90 -8.21
CA ILE A 195 -9.28 4.61 -6.93
C ILE A 195 -10.70 5.11 -6.71
N ALA A 196 -11.29 5.79 -7.68
CA ALA A 196 -12.63 6.37 -7.55
C ALA A 196 -13.70 5.37 -7.05
N PRO A 197 -13.72 4.09 -7.49
CA PRO A 197 -14.68 3.10 -6.99
C PRO A 197 -14.54 2.76 -5.50
N ASN A 198 -13.41 3.10 -4.90
CA ASN A 198 -13.06 2.79 -3.50
C ASN A 198 -13.17 4.00 -2.55
N LEU A 199 -13.72 5.13 -3.02
CA LEU A 199 -13.85 6.37 -2.23
C LEU A 199 -15.21 6.52 -1.51
N LEU A 200 -16.19 5.65 -1.79
CA LEU A 200 -17.57 5.72 -1.30
C LEU A 200 -17.94 4.53 -0.42
#